data_AF-A0AAV7I4F1-F1
#
_entry.id   AF-A0AAV7I4F1-F1
#
_cell.length_a   1.000
_cell.length_b   1.000
_cell.length_c   1.000
_cell.angle_alpha   90.00
_cell.angle_beta   90.00
_cell.angle_gamma   90.00
#
_symmetry.space_group_name_H-M   'P 1'
#
loop_
_entity.id
_entity.type
_entity.pdbx_description
1 polymer ?
#
loop_
_entity_poly.entity_id
_entity_poly.type
_entity_poly.pdbx_seq_one_letter_code
_entity_poly.pdbx_strand_id
1 'polypeptide(L)'
;MACKCQDSANNTYSCIRRFSKRYNNIYCIFDDDEQYIEAYNLNEDQYQMNNIGYKIDNHQQDKFQKHLNNMKKCLGSDCILLS
;
A
#
# COMPACT_ATOMS: atom_id res chain seq x y z
N MET A 1 -12.45 -12.37 7.44
CA MET A 1 -11.22 -11.62 7.80
C MET A 1 -11.68 -10.32 8.44
N ALA A 2 -11.42 -10.11 9.73
CA ALA A 2 -11.72 -8.82 10.38
C ALA A 2 -10.60 -7.82 10.04
N CYS A 3 -10.97 -6.57 9.72
CA CYS A 3 -10.05 -5.46 9.52
C CYS A 3 -9.33 -5.17 10.85
N LYS A 4 -7.99 -5.34 10.94
CA LYS A 4 -7.19 -4.99 12.13
C LYS A 4 -6.74 -3.54 12.08
N CYS A 5 -7.72 -2.67 11.99
CA CYS A 5 -7.50 -1.31 11.54
C CYS A 5 -7.15 -0.34 12.68
N GLN A 6 -7.28 -0.82 13.92
CA GLN A 6 -6.69 -0.21 15.13
C GLN A 6 -5.17 -0.07 15.02
N ASP A 7 -4.48 -1.10 14.51
CA ASP A 7 -3.01 -1.14 14.42
C ASP A 7 -2.45 -0.25 13.29
N SER A 8 -3.34 0.27 12.45
CA SER A 8 -3.00 1.16 11.33
C SER A 8 -3.36 2.63 11.59
N ALA A 9 -3.99 2.93 12.73
CA ALA A 9 -4.30 4.31 13.11
C ALA A 9 -2.98 5.08 13.29
N ASN A 10 -2.81 6.18 12.54
CA ASN A 10 -1.62 7.03 12.54
C ASN A 10 -0.34 6.46 11.88
N ASN A 11 -0.45 5.46 10.99
CA ASN A 11 0.71 5.10 10.16
C ASN A 11 1.07 6.25 9.20
N THR A 12 2.34 6.66 9.21
CA THR A 12 2.89 7.68 8.31
C THR A 12 3.07 7.18 6.87
N TYR A 13 2.72 5.92 6.59
CA TYR A 13 2.75 5.34 5.26
C TYR A 13 1.70 4.25 5.12
N SER A 14 1.37 3.90 3.88
CA SER A 14 0.44 2.82 3.57
C SER A 14 0.88 2.06 2.34
N CYS A 15 0.85 0.73 2.42
CA CYS A 15 1.32 -0.14 1.36
C CYS A 15 0.24 -1.12 0.88
N ILE A 16 0.29 -1.47 -0.41
CA ILE A 16 -0.47 -2.55 -1.01
C ILE A 16 0.48 -3.58 -1.61
N ARG A 17 0.21 -4.85 -1.33
CA ARG A 17 0.99 -6.00 -1.77
C ARG A 17 0.15 -6.87 -2.71
N ARG A 18 0.65 -7.15 -3.91
CA ARG A 18 0.06 -8.15 -4.82
C ARG A 18 0.93 -9.39 -4.86
N PHE A 19 0.47 -10.48 -4.26
CA PHE A 19 1.18 -11.76 -4.28
C PHE A 19 0.41 -12.79 -5.13
N SER A 20 0.88 -13.02 -6.35
CA SER A 20 0.28 -13.95 -7.31
C SER A 20 1.35 -14.49 -8.26
N LYS A 21 1.02 -15.53 -9.05
CA LYS A 21 1.93 -16.07 -10.07
C LYS A 21 2.36 -15.02 -11.11
N ARG A 22 1.49 -14.07 -11.42
CA ARG A 22 1.72 -13.05 -12.47
C ARG A 22 2.30 -11.75 -11.94
N TYR A 23 1.95 -11.39 -10.71
CA TYR A 23 2.36 -10.13 -10.08
C TYR A 23 2.89 -10.40 -8.68
N ASN A 24 4.10 -9.93 -8.45
CA ASN A 24 4.78 -10.04 -7.16
C ASN A 24 5.39 -8.68 -6.81
N ASN A 25 4.58 -7.73 -6.36
CA ASN A 25 5.05 -6.37 -6.07
C ASN A 25 4.41 -5.73 -4.84
N ILE A 26 5.10 -4.70 -4.37
CA ILE A 26 4.69 -3.78 -3.29
C ILE A 26 4.60 -2.38 -3.91
N TYR A 27 3.61 -1.61 -3.47
CA TYR A 27 3.50 -0.17 -3.70
C TYR A 27 3.15 0.51 -2.37
N CYS A 28 3.87 1.56 -2.00
CA CYS A 28 3.67 2.34 -0.78
C CYS A 28 3.57 3.82 -1.10
N ILE A 29 2.75 4.53 -0.32
CA ILE A 29 2.67 5.98 -0.31
C ILE A 29 2.87 6.47 1.12
N PHE A 30 3.68 7.50 1.27
CA PHE A 30 3.95 8.16 2.54
C PHE A 30 2.99 9.34 2.72
N ASP A 31 2.52 9.52 3.94
CA ASP A 31 1.62 10.60 4.34
C ASP A 31 2.47 11.81 4.78
N ASP A 32 3.20 12.37 3.81
CA ASP A 32 4.07 13.53 3.96
C ASP A 32 3.76 14.61 2.91
N ASP A 33 4.37 15.77 3.09
CA ASP A 33 4.26 16.90 2.16
C ASP A 33 5.03 16.67 0.84
N GLU A 34 5.80 15.58 0.75
CA GLU A 34 6.69 15.27 -0.37
C GLU A 34 6.09 14.25 -1.35
N GLN A 35 4.94 13.65 -1.01
CA GLN A 35 4.28 12.60 -1.79
C GLN A 35 5.27 11.46 -2.12
N TYR A 36 6.11 11.08 -1.14
CA TYR A 36 7.11 10.05 -1.35
C TYR A 36 6.44 8.71 -1.65
N ILE A 37 6.91 8.02 -2.71
CA ILE A 37 6.38 6.74 -3.17
C ILE A 37 7.47 5.69 -3.25
N GLU A 38 7.11 4.48 -2.85
CA GLU A 38 7.96 3.31 -3.03
C GLU A 38 7.24 2.24 -3.84
N ALA A 39 7.95 1.62 -4.76
CA ALA A 39 7.47 0.42 -5.42
C ALA A 39 8.61 -0.57 -5.64
N TYR A 40 8.29 -1.86 -5.57
CA TYR A 40 9.27 -2.94 -5.71
C TYR A 40 8.68 -4.11 -6.48
N ASN A 41 9.45 -4.67 -7.41
CA ASN A 41 9.17 -5.97 -8.02
C ASN A 41 9.94 -7.05 -7.26
N LEU A 42 9.25 -7.81 -6.42
CA LEU A 42 9.88 -8.80 -5.53
C LEU A 42 10.37 -10.06 -6.26
N ASN A 43 10.06 -10.22 -7.55
CA ASN A 43 10.71 -11.25 -8.36
C ASN A 43 12.14 -10.87 -8.75
N GLU A 44 12.44 -9.57 -8.83
CA GLU A 44 13.73 -9.02 -9.25
C GLU A 44 14.52 -8.47 -8.06
N ASP A 45 13.83 -7.87 -7.09
CA ASP A 45 14.39 -7.21 -5.92
C ASP A 45 13.69 -7.71 -4.64
N GLN A 46 13.99 -8.95 -4.28
CA GLN A 46 13.40 -9.62 -3.12
C GLN A 46 13.64 -8.87 -1.79
N TYR A 47 14.72 -8.09 -1.72
CA TYR A 47 15.14 -7.36 -0.53
C TYR A 47 14.72 -5.89 -0.54
N GLN A 48 14.06 -5.41 -1.61
CA GLN A 48 13.53 -4.04 -1.70
C GLN A 48 14.64 -2.97 -1.62
N MET A 49 15.79 -3.25 -2.22
CA MET A 49 16.96 -2.36 -2.20
C MET A 49 16.87 -1.22 -3.23
N ASN A 50 16.05 -1.37 -4.27
CA ASN A 50 15.96 -0.44 -5.40
C ASN A 50 14.53 0.07 -5.58
N ASN A 51 14.25 1.26 -5.06
CA ASN A 51 12.94 1.90 -5.23
C ASN A 51 12.68 2.22 -6.73
N ILE A 52 11.61 1.63 -7.28
CA ILE A 52 11.12 1.89 -8.66
C ILE A 52 9.84 2.73 -8.71
N GLY A 53 9.42 3.34 -7.58
CA GLY A 53 8.18 4.12 -7.44
C GLY A 53 8.00 5.17 -8.52
N TYR A 54 9.03 5.97 -8.79
CA TYR A 54 8.98 7.03 -9.81
C TYR A 54 9.10 6.55 -11.27
N LYS A 55 9.27 5.24 -11.49
CA LYS A 55 9.38 4.62 -12.82
C LYS A 55 8.11 3.88 -13.23
N ILE A 56 7.12 3.76 -12.34
CA ILE A 56 5.86 3.11 -12.66
C ILE A 56 5.04 3.99 -13.62
N ASP A 57 4.24 3.37 -14.48
CA ASP A 57 3.34 4.13 -15.35
C ASP A 57 2.16 4.72 -14.55
N ASN A 58 1.69 5.91 -14.97
CA ASN A 58 0.61 6.64 -14.29
C ASN A 58 -0.66 5.80 -14.11
N HIS A 59 -1.02 4.99 -15.10
CA HIS A 59 -2.24 4.17 -15.03
C HIS A 59 -2.09 3.01 -14.02
N GLN A 60 -0.90 2.43 -13.89
CA GLN A 60 -0.61 1.47 -12.83
C GLN A 60 -0.57 2.13 -11.46
N GLN A 61 -0.02 3.33 -11.33
CA GLN A 61 -0.06 4.13 -10.10
C GLN A 61 -1.50 4.41 -9.66
N ASP A 62 -2.34 4.90 -10.56
CA ASP A 62 -3.77 5.19 -10.30
C ASP A 62 -4.50 3.94 -9.81
N LYS A 63 -4.22 2.79 -10.43
CA LYS A 63 -4.79 1.51 -9.99
C LYS A 63 -4.36 1.18 -8.57
N PHE A 64 -3.08 1.30 -8.23
CA PHE A 64 -2.62 1.05 -6.88
C PHE A 64 -3.26 2.00 -5.87
N GLN A 65 -3.27 3.30 -6.16
CA GLN A 65 -3.84 4.30 -5.26
C GLN A 65 -5.33 4.08 -5.04
N LYS A 66 -6.09 3.74 -6.09
CA LYS A 66 -7.51 3.38 -5.96
C LYS A 66 -7.74 2.17 -5.06
N HIS A 67 -6.95 1.10 -5.24
CA HIS A 67 -7.09 -0.10 -4.39
C HIS A 67 -6.66 0.19 -2.96
N LEU A 68 -5.55 0.90 -2.77
CA LEU A 68 -5.04 1.28 -1.46
C LEU A 68 -6.06 2.14 -0.70
N ASN A 69 -6.65 3.15 -1.35
CA ASN A 69 -7.69 3.99 -0.76
C ASN A 69 -8.93 3.19 -0.36
N ASN A 70 -9.26 2.12 -1.07
CA ASN A 70 -10.34 1.22 -0.67
C ASN A 70 -9.95 0.34 0.52
N MET A 71 -8.69 -0.11 0.61
CA MET A 71 -8.20 -0.91 1.74
C MET A 71 -8.01 -0.09 3.02
N LYS A 72 -7.72 1.22 2.89
CA LYS A 72 -7.69 2.16 4.02
C LYS A 72 -9.06 2.40 4.64
N LYS A 73 -10.15 2.19 3.87
CA LYS A 73 -11.51 2.37 4.37
C LYS A 73 -11.91 1.16 5.21
N CYS A 74 -12.26 1.45 6.45
CA CYS A 74 -12.83 0.51 7.39
C CYS A 74 -14.29 0.94 7.61
N LEU A 75 -15.25 0.02 7.51
CA LEU A 75 -16.68 0.35 7.56
C LEU A 75 -17.39 -0.44 8.66
N GLY A 76 -18.23 0.26 9.43
CA GLY A 76 -19.20 -0.34 10.34
C GLY A 76 -18.64 -0.84 11.67
N SER A 77 -19.45 -1.60 12.39
CA SER A 77 -19.18 -2.20 13.70
C SER A 77 -17.99 -3.16 13.73
N ASP A 78 -17.43 -3.51 12.57
CA ASP A 78 -16.21 -4.32 12.45
C ASP A 78 -14.94 -3.47 12.54
N CYS A 79 -15.05 -2.14 12.47
CA CYS A 79 -13.96 -1.19 12.68
C CYS A 79 -13.95 -0.70 14.14
N ILE A 80 -13.77 -1.63 15.08
CA ILE A 80 -13.75 -1.25 16.49
C ILE A 80 -12.39 -0.62 16.78
N LEU A 81 -12.33 0.66 17.16
CA LEU A 81 -11.37 1.22 18.12
C LEU A 81 -12.14 1.22 19.45
N LEU A 82 -11.84 0.28 20.36
CA LEU A 82 -12.41 0.36 21.70
C LEU A 82 -11.64 1.47 22.42
N SER A 83 -12.40 2.44 22.93
CA SER A 83 -11.98 3.56 23.76
C SER A 83 -10.97 3.19 24.84
#